data_AF-A0A4P8PRS5-F1
#
_entry.id   AF-A0A4P8PRS5-F1
#
_cell.length_a   1.000
_cell.length_b   1.000
_cell.length_c   1.000
_cell.angle_alpha   90.00
_cell.angle_beta   90.00
_cell.angle_gamma   90.00
#
_symmetry.space_group_name_H-M   'P 1'
#
loop_
_entity.id
_entity.type
_entity.pdbx_description
1 polymer ?
#
loop_
_entity_poly.entity_id
_entity_poly.type
_entity_poly.pdbx_seq_one_letter_code
_entity_poly.pdbx_strand_id
1 'polypeptide(L)'
;MSSSCKECRQPIAWAKSMVREDSWIALDTSPDPGLGSVRKRFVYENGPDRPATVYAEVLKGDDLHRAIANGERLWILHRDSCAAHRPRNPRPAHAVYTPRRRLSRRTERNLR
;
A
#
# COMPACT_ATOMS: atom_id res chain seq x y z
N MET A 1 9.47 11.72 -8.36
CA MET A 1 9.72 10.31 -8.71
C MET A 1 8.78 9.44 -7.87
N SER A 2 7.80 8.79 -8.49
CA SER A 2 6.96 7.81 -7.80
C SER A 2 7.67 6.46 -7.83
N SER A 3 7.89 5.87 -6.65
CA SER A 3 8.34 4.48 -6.56
C SER A 3 7.11 3.56 -6.61
N SER A 4 7.28 2.30 -6.98
CA SER A 4 6.19 1.32 -6.99
C SER A 4 6.55 0.08 -6.17
N CYS A 5 5.53 -0.52 -5.56
CA CYS A 5 5.67 -1.77 -4.84
C CYS A 5 5.96 -2.93 -5.81
N LYS A 6 6.93 -3.79 -5.50
CA LYS A 6 7.32 -4.90 -6.36
C LYS A 6 6.22 -5.96 -6.51
N GLU A 7 5.40 -6.14 -5.47
CA GLU A 7 4.39 -7.20 -5.44
C GLU A 7 3.06 -6.74 -6.04
N CYS A 8 2.49 -5.65 -5.53
CA CYS A 8 1.17 -5.17 -5.98
C CYS A 8 1.23 -4.10 -7.09
N ARG A 9 2.43 -3.62 -7.45
CA ARG A 9 2.68 -2.58 -8.46
C ARG A 9 2.02 -1.22 -8.19
N GLN A 10 1.44 -1.02 -7.01
CA GLN A 10 0.87 0.27 -6.60
C GLN A 10 1.98 1.29 -6.32
N PRO A 11 1.70 2.60 -6.53
CA PRO A 11 2.65 3.64 -6.22
C PRO A 11 2.85 3.76 -4.70
N ILE A 12 4.10 3.91 -4.27
CA ILE A 12 4.52 4.05 -2.88
C ILE A 12 5.40 5.29 -2.70
N ALA A 13 5.33 5.86 -1.51
CA ALA A 13 6.23 6.91 -1.05
C ALA A 13 7.21 6.34 -0.03
N TRP A 14 8.50 6.63 -0.20
CA TRP A 14 9.53 6.27 0.77
C TRP A 14 9.77 7.43 1.73
N ALA A 15 9.85 7.12 3.03
CA ALA A 15 10.23 8.07 4.06
C ALA A 15 11.26 7.43 4.99
N LYS A 16 12.17 8.25 5.52
CA LYS A 16 13.17 7.83 6.49
C LYS A 16 12.53 7.69 7.87
N SER A 17 12.81 6.62 8.60
CA SER A 17 12.27 6.45 9.95
C SER A 17 12.86 7.49 10.90
N MET A 18 12.03 8.11 11.75
CA MET A 18 12.53 8.96 12.85
C MET A 18 13.12 8.14 14.00
N VAL A 19 12.75 6.87 14.13
CA VAL A 19 13.16 6.00 15.25
C VAL A 19 14.43 5.22 14.91
N ARG A 20 14.62 4.86 13.64
CA ARG A 20 15.77 4.07 13.17
C ARG A 20 16.52 4.84 12.10
N GLU A 21 17.75 5.23 12.40
CA GLU A 21 18.54 6.15 11.58
C GLU A 21 18.80 5.66 10.15
N ASP A 22 18.85 4.35 9.91
CA ASP A 22 19.08 3.76 8.58
C ASP A 22 17.88 2.98 8.01
N SER A 23 16.68 3.21 8.54
CA SER A 23 15.48 2.49 8.10
C SER A 23 14.60 3.35 7.21
N TRP A 24 14.18 2.76 6.08
CA TRP A 24 13.18 3.35 5.19
C TRP A 24 11.83 2.67 5.38
N ILE A 25 10.79 3.48 5.41
CA ILE A 25 9.41 3.06 5.58
C ILE A 25 8.67 3.32 4.27
N ALA A 26 8.06 2.26 3.74
CA ALA A 26 7.17 2.35 2.59
C ALA A 26 5.78 2.78 3.04
N LEU A 27 5.29 3.87 2.47
CA LEU A 27 4.01 4.50 2.80
C LEU A 27 3.14 4.58 1.55
N ASP A 28 1.83 4.60 1.77
CA ASP A 28 0.93 4.96 0.70
C ASP A 28 1.10 6.43 0.30
N THR A 29 0.75 6.72 -0.96
CA THR A 29 0.85 8.06 -1.54
C THR A 29 -0.19 9.01 -0.95
N SER A 30 -1.40 8.51 -0.69
CA SER A 30 -2.49 9.27 -0.07
C SER A 30 -2.49 9.12 1.45
N PRO A 31 -2.78 10.20 2.20
CA PRO A 31 -3.20 10.06 3.60
C PRO A 31 -4.58 9.40 3.69
N ASP A 32 -4.84 8.72 4.79
CA ASP A 32 -6.13 8.12 5.13
C ASP A 32 -6.43 8.41 6.61
N PRO A 33 -7.47 9.19 6.92
CA PRO A 33 -7.79 9.56 8.30
C PRO A 33 -8.38 8.41 9.13
N GLY A 34 -8.89 7.34 8.50
CA GLY A 34 -9.50 6.20 9.20
C GLY A 34 -8.53 5.07 9.50
N LEU A 35 -7.53 4.85 8.64
CA LEU A 35 -6.56 3.75 8.77
C LEU A 35 -5.11 4.23 8.91
N GLY A 36 -4.85 5.53 8.79
CA GLY A 36 -3.53 6.11 8.89
C GLY A 36 -2.99 6.05 10.32
N SER A 37 -1.73 5.64 10.44
CA SER A 37 -1.00 5.59 11.72
C SER A 37 0.36 6.28 11.64
N VAL A 38 0.75 6.76 10.46
CA VAL A 38 2.07 7.32 10.22
C VAL A 38 2.00 8.82 10.01
N ARG A 39 2.76 9.57 10.80
CA ARG A 39 2.97 11.01 10.62
C ARG A 39 4.18 11.25 9.73
N LYS A 40 4.06 12.11 8.71
CA LYS A 40 5.18 12.56 7.87
C LYS A 40 5.67 13.93 8.32
N ARG A 41 6.99 14.13 8.30
CA ARG A 41 7.65 15.43 8.52
C ARG A 41 8.61 15.70 7.38
N PHE A 42 8.47 16.85 6.73
CA PHE A 42 9.38 17.30 5.68
C PHE A 42 10.46 18.17 6.32
N VAL A 43 11.73 17.79 6.12
CA VAL A 43 12.88 18.49 6.70
C VAL A 43 13.77 19.02 5.56
N TYR A 44 14.00 20.33 5.56
CA TYR A 44 14.78 21.04 4.55
C TYR A 44 16.16 21.43 5.12
N GLU A 45 17.00 20.43 5.39
CA GLU A 45 18.31 20.62 6.05
C GLU A 45 19.33 21.43 5.22
N ASN A 46 19.17 21.52 3.90
CA ASN A 46 20.19 22.07 2.99
C ASN A 46 19.70 23.26 2.15
N GLY A 47 18.75 24.04 2.69
CA GLY A 47 18.16 25.19 2.01
C GLY A 47 17.00 24.85 1.07
N PRO A 48 16.30 25.86 0.52
CA PRO A 48 15.09 25.70 -0.29
C PRO A 48 15.35 25.04 -1.66
N ASP A 49 16.58 25.07 -2.15
CA ASP A 49 16.95 24.54 -3.48
C ASP A 49 17.16 23.02 -3.51
N ARG A 50 17.22 22.36 -2.34
CA ARG A 50 17.38 20.90 -2.25
C ARG A 50 16.05 20.21 -1.89
N PRO A 51 15.83 18.98 -2.39
CA PRO A 51 14.63 18.23 -2.06
C PRO A 51 14.56 17.96 -0.55
N ALA A 52 13.37 18.15 0.03
CA ALA A 52 13.14 17.86 1.44
C ALA A 52 13.39 16.38 1.73
N THR A 53 14.05 16.09 2.85
CA THR A 53 14.08 14.74 3.39
C THR A 53 12.77 14.48 4.10
N VAL A 54 12.06 13.43 3.66
CA VAL A 54 10.78 13.04 4.26
C VAL A 54 11.06 12.04 5.38
N TYR A 55 10.76 12.43 6.60
CA TYR A 55 10.80 11.58 7.77
C TYR A 55 9.41 11.07 8.13
N ALA A 56 9.34 9.87 8.68
CA ALA A 56 8.11 9.22 9.09
C ALA A 56 8.21 8.65 10.50
N GLU A 57 7.14 8.84 11.27
CA GLU A 57 6.96 8.33 12.62
C GLU A 57 5.69 7.50 12.68
N VAL A 58 5.80 6.26 13.16
CA VAL A 58 4.64 5.37 13.34
C VAL A 58 4.06 5.63 14.72
N LEU A 59 2.90 6.27 14.76
CA LEU A 59 2.20 6.59 15.99
C LEU A 59 1.46 5.36 16.52
N LYS A 60 1.41 5.22 17.85
CA LYS A 60 0.70 4.14 18.55
C LYS A 60 0.04 4.68 19.82
N GLY A 61 -1.01 3.98 20.28
CA GLY A 61 -1.67 4.30 21.55
C GLY A 61 -2.14 5.76 21.62
N ASP A 62 -1.83 6.42 22.73
CA ASP A 62 -2.28 7.78 23.02
C ASP A 62 -1.83 8.81 21.98
N ASP A 63 -0.63 8.66 21.42
CA ASP A 63 -0.12 9.59 20.41
C ASP A 63 -0.90 9.50 19.10
N LEU A 64 -1.32 8.28 18.74
CA LEU A 64 -2.21 8.07 17.59
C LEU A 64 -3.59 8.68 17.86
N HIS A 65 -4.15 8.44 19.05
CA HIS A 65 -5.44 9.02 19.43
C HIS A 65 -5.43 10.55 19.42
N ARG A 66 -4.36 11.18 19.93
CA ARG A 66 -4.18 12.64 19.89
C ARG A 66 -4.06 13.15 18.46
N ALA A 67 -3.27 12.50 17.61
CA ALA A 67 -3.12 12.92 16.22
C ALA A 67 -4.44 12.84 15.44
N ILE A 68 -5.23 11.79 15.67
CA ILE A 68 -6.57 11.63 15.10
C ILE A 68 -7.50 12.74 15.62
N ALA A 69 -7.52 12.99 16.92
CA ALA A 69 -8.35 14.03 17.55
C ALA A 69 -8.00 15.45 17.05
N ASN A 70 -6.71 15.69 16.76
CA ASN A 70 -6.22 16.95 16.20
C ASN A 70 -6.49 17.09 14.68
N GLY A 71 -7.06 16.07 14.03
CA GLY A 71 -7.31 16.09 12.59
C GLY A 71 -6.04 16.09 11.75
N GLU A 72 -4.94 15.51 12.26
CA GLU A 72 -3.70 15.44 11.53
C GLU A 72 -3.80 14.53 10.29
N ARG A 73 -3.04 14.85 9.24
CA ARG A 73 -2.93 13.99 8.06
C ARG A 73 -2.06 12.80 8.41
N LEU A 74 -2.66 11.62 8.49
CA LEU A 74 -1.97 10.36 8.75
C LEU A 74 -1.90 9.51 7.49
N TRP A 75 -0.79 8.80 7.33
CA TRP A 75 -0.54 7.89 6.22
C TRP A 75 -0.56 6.44 6.71
N ILE A 76 -0.82 5.54 5.77
CA ILE A 76 -0.82 4.10 6.03
C ILE A 76 0.55 3.53 5.66
N LEU A 77 1.04 2.57 6.45
CA LEU A 77 2.15 1.71 6.06
C LEU A 77 1.72 0.86 4.87
N HIS A 78 2.50 0.90 3.78
CA HIS A 78 2.11 0.18 2.57
C HIS A 78 1.96 -1.33 2.79
N ARG A 79 2.71 -1.91 3.74
CA ARG A 79 2.56 -3.32 4.14
C ARG A 79 1.13 -3.69 4.52
N ASP A 80 0.42 -2.79 5.19
CA ASP A 80 -0.91 -3.06 5.76
C ASP A 80 -2.01 -2.88 4.71
N SER A 81 -1.77 -2.05 3.69
CA SER A 81 -2.69 -1.81 2.57
C SER A 81 -2.37 -2.62 1.31
N CYS A 82 -1.21 -3.29 1.26
CA CYS A 82 -0.74 -3.98 0.06
C CYS A 82 -1.69 -5.12 -0.34
N ALA A 83 -2.29 -5.00 -1.52
CA ALA A 83 -3.21 -5.99 -2.07
C ALA A 83 -2.59 -7.38 -2.25
N ALA A 84 -1.26 -7.47 -2.39
CA ALA A 84 -0.56 -8.75 -2.51
C ALA A 84 -0.56 -9.57 -1.21
N HIS A 85 -0.60 -8.90 -0.05
CA HIS A 85 -0.67 -9.54 1.26
C HIS A 85 -2.11 -9.75 1.76
N ARG A 86 -3.13 -9.27 1.03
CA ARG A 86 -4.52 -9.45 1.43
C ARG A 86 -4.91 -10.92 1.35
N PRO A 87 -5.55 -11.51 2.38
CA PRO A 87 -6.02 -12.88 2.32
C PRO A 87 -6.96 -13.08 1.14
N ARG A 88 -6.79 -14.19 0.42
CA ARG A 88 -7.66 -14.53 -0.71
C ARG A 88 -9.08 -14.75 -0.22
N ASN A 89 -10.06 -14.15 -0.90
CA ASN A 89 -11.46 -14.42 -0.63
C ASN A 89 -11.73 -15.92 -0.89
N PRO A 90 -12.18 -16.70 0.11
CA PRO A 90 -12.49 -18.10 -0.10
C PRO A 90 -13.57 -18.23 -1.17
N ARG A 91 -13.47 -19.28 -1.99
CA ARG A 91 -14.48 -19.55 -2.99
C ARG A 91 -15.80 -19.84 -2.28
N PRO A 92 -16.90 -19.12 -2.59
CA PRO A 92 -18.16 -19.38 -1.93
C PRO A 92 -18.69 -20.77 -2.30
N ALA A 93 -19.35 -21.44 -1.35
CA ALA A 93 -19.79 -22.84 -1.51
C ALA A 93 -20.69 -23.06 -2.73
N HIS A 94 -21.46 -22.06 -3.13
CA HIS A 94 -22.38 -22.11 -4.27
C HIS A 94 -21.70 -21.78 -5.61
N ALA A 95 -20.45 -21.30 -5.63
CA ALA A 95 -19.75 -21.05 -6.88
C ALA A 95 -19.27 -22.38 -7.47
N VAL A 96 -20.07 -22.96 -8.37
CA VAL A 96 -19.64 -24.08 -9.21
C VAL A 96 -18.99 -23.51 -10.48
N TYR A 97 -17.67 -23.59 -10.57
CA TYR A 97 -16.93 -23.33 -11.80
C TYR A 97 -17.14 -24.52 -12.73
N THR A 98 -18.05 -24.38 -13.69
CA THR A 98 -18.14 -25.28 -14.84
C THR A 98 -17.17 -24.75 -15.90
N PRO A 99 -15.97 -25.34 -16.06
CA PRO A 99 -15.11 -24.95 -17.17
C PRO A 99 -15.91 -25.17 -18.46
N ARG A 100 -16.11 -24.10 -19.25
CA ARG A 100 -16.58 -24.26 -20.62
C ARG A 100 -15.57 -25.18 -21.32
N ARG A 101 -15.98 -26.43 -21.58
CA ARG A 101 -15.20 -27.35 -22.42
C ARG A 101 -15.01 -26.64 -23.76
N ARG A 102 -13.83 -26.07 -24.00
CA ARG A 102 -13.44 -25.72 -25.36
C ARG A 102 -13.41 -27.03 -26.12
N LEU A 103 -14.26 -27.16 -27.13
CA LEU A 103 -14.12 -28.23 -28.11
C LEU A 103 -12.69 -28.20 -28.63
N SER A 104 -12.04 -29.36 -28.66
CA SER A 104 -10.72 -29.44 -29.26
C SER A 104 -10.86 -29.08 -30.74
N ARG A 105 -9.87 -28.38 -31.33
CA ARG A 105 -9.82 -28.10 -32.78
C ARG A 105 -9.91 -29.36 -33.66
N ARG A 106 -9.67 -30.55 -33.08
CA ARG A 106 -9.80 -31.84 -33.76
C ARG A 106 -11.26 -32.25 -33.95
N THR A 107 -12.15 -31.87 -33.02
CA THR A 107 -13.59 -32.16 -33.08
C THR A 107 -14.32 -31.22 -34.04
N GLU A 108 -13.84 -29.97 -34.19
CA GLU A 108 -14.42 -28.97 -35.11
C GLU A 108 -14.25 -29.34 -36.59
N ARG A 109 -13.27 -30.18 -36.93
CA ARG A 109 -12.97 -30.57 -38.31
C ARG A 109 -13.85 -31.72 -38.84
N ASN A 110 -14.53 -32.46 -37.95
CA ASN A 110 -15.37 -33.61 -38.29
C ASN A 110 -16.88 -33.26 -38.33
N LEU A 111 -17.23 -31.98 -38.16
CA LEU A 111 -18.60 -31.46 -38.16
C LEU A 111 -18.91 -30.59 -39.39
N ARG A 112 -18.07 -30.65 -40.44
CA ARG A 112 -18.30 -30.02 -41.74
C ARG A 112 -18.43 -31.08 -42.82
#